data_AF-A0AAN7R8J7-F1
#
_entry.id   AF-A0AAN7R8J7-F1
#
_cell.length_a   1.000
_cell.length_b   1.000
_cell.length_c   1.000
_cell.angle_alpha   90.00
_cell.angle_beta   90.00
_cell.angle_gamma   90.00
#
_symmetry.space_group_name_H-M   'P 1'
#
loop_
_entity.id
_entity.type
_entity.pdbx_description
1 polymer ?
#
loop_
_entity_poly.entity_id
_entity_poly.type
_entity_poly.pdbx_seq_one_letter_code
_entity_poly.pdbx_strand_id
1 'polypeptide(L)'
;MTCTEPMTYTPAGSPCNCVWPIQVELCLEVALYTFFPLVSELAKEISSSILLDHGQVRIMGADSVTQQQLEKTTVLINLVPRELKFGESFPLSVYKKFWHKEIPIKSSLFGDYEVLYVHYPGLPPSPPSSPGISISGSMPYSGNQSNGQIIKPLGVKIPKQAKYGAIARITIAVVVLSSFSTLVLCAVIILLLKHKLHGPLSKDGHLHPLAKPSGSEG
;
A
#
# COMPACT_ATOMS: atom_id res chain seq x y z
N MET A 1 20.95 -13.75 -30.75
CA MET A 1 19.71 -14.49 -30.45
C MET A 1 18.94 -13.68 -29.44
N THR A 2 17.66 -13.43 -29.69
CA THR A 2 16.81 -12.60 -28.81
C THR A 2 15.54 -13.35 -28.53
N CYS A 3 15.20 -13.54 -27.26
CA CYS A 3 13.93 -14.14 -26.89
C CYS A 3 12.81 -13.11 -27.00
N THR A 4 11.74 -13.50 -27.68
CA THR A 4 10.52 -12.70 -27.74
C THR A 4 9.65 -13.02 -26.55
N GLU A 5 9.10 -11.99 -25.93
CA GLU A 5 8.15 -12.14 -24.84
C GLU A 5 6.99 -13.08 -25.26
N PRO A 6 6.53 -14.03 -24.40
CA PRO A 6 6.86 -14.29 -22.97
C PRO A 6 8.14 -15.06 -22.67
N MET A 7 8.89 -15.49 -23.69
CA MET A 7 10.04 -16.37 -23.49
C MET A 7 11.19 -15.64 -22.77
N THR A 8 11.98 -16.40 -22.02
CA THR A 8 13.20 -15.90 -21.38
C THR A 8 14.40 -16.77 -21.72
N TYR A 9 15.61 -16.29 -21.38
CA TYR A 9 16.84 -17.05 -21.59
C TYR A 9 16.94 -18.20 -20.58
N THR A 10 17.57 -19.30 -21.00
CA THR A 10 17.94 -20.40 -20.12
C THR A 10 18.76 -19.93 -18.90
N PRO A 11 18.70 -20.67 -17.77
CA PRO A 11 19.50 -20.39 -16.59
C PRO A 11 21.01 -20.40 -16.88
N ALA A 12 21.78 -19.71 -16.03
CA ALA A 12 23.24 -19.73 -16.11
C ALA A 12 23.78 -21.16 -16.02
N GLY A 13 24.78 -21.48 -16.85
CA GLY A 13 25.37 -22.82 -16.92
C GLY A 13 24.64 -23.81 -17.84
N SER A 14 23.57 -23.39 -18.54
CA SER A 14 22.88 -24.19 -19.58
C SER A 14 23.16 -23.62 -20.98
N PRO A 15 23.03 -24.41 -22.06
CA PRO A 15 23.16 -23.90 -23.43
C PRO A 15 22.17 -22.76 -23.69
N CYS A 16 22.63 -21.68 -24.32
CA CYS A 16 21.79 -20.51 -24.59
C CYS A 16 20.58 -20.89 -25.46
N ASN A 17 19.39 -20.82 -24.88
CA ASN A 17 18.14 -21.01 -25.60
C ASN A 17 17.02 -20.10 -25.05
N CYS A 18 15.91 -20.01 -25.77
CA CYS A 18 14.69 -19.37 -25.29
C CYS A 18 13.76 -20.43 -24.74
N VAL A 19 13.24 -20.19 -23.54
CA VAL A 19 12.40 -21.13 -22.80
C VAL A 19 11.16 -20.45 -22.25
N TRP A 20 10.13 -21.22 -21.96
CA TRP A 20 8.88 -20.72 -21.38
C TRP A 20 8.99 -20.65 -19.85
N PRO A 21 9.06 -19.46 -19.24
CA PRO A 21 9.05 -19.35 -17.79
C PRO A 21 7.64 -19.47 -17.23
N ILE A 22 7.52 -19.94 -15.99
CA ILE A 22 6.33 -19.66 -15.17
C ILE A 22 6.55 -18.29 -14.54
N GLN A 23 5.68 -17.34 -14.87
CA GLN A 23 5.73 -16.00 -14.31
C GLN A 23 4.89 -15.96 -13.04
N VAL A 24 5.46 -15.44 -11.96
CA VAL A 24 4.80 -15.28 -10.67
C VAL A 24 4.98 -13.84 -10.22
N GLU A 25 3.89 -13.23 -9.76
CA GLU A 25 3.95 -11.93 -9.12
C GLU A 25 3.43 -12.04 -7.69
N LEU A 26 4.27 -11.61 -6.74
CA LEU A 26 4.00 -11.63 -5.31
C LEU A 26 3.95 -10.20 -4.77
N CYS A 27 3.04 -9.93 -3.85
CA CYS A 27 3.05 -8.71 -3.03
C CYS A 27 3.55 -9.08 -1.63
N LEU A 28 4.72 -8.60 -1.26
CA LEU A 28 5.36 -8.85 0.04
C LEU A 28 5.07 -7.68 1.00
N GLU A 29 4.82 -7.97 2.27
CA GLU A 29 4.67 -6.96 3.34
C GLU A 29 6.03 -6.48 3.87
N VAL A 30 6.89 -6.06 2.95
CA VAL A 30 8.17 -5.42 3.23
C VAL A 30 8.37 -4.26 2.28
N ALA A 31 9.02 -3.19 2.76
CA ALA A 31 9.34 -2.03 1.95
C ALA A 31 10.39 -2.35 0.86
N LEU A 32 10.28 -1.69 -0.30
CA LEU A 32 11.11 -1.97 -1.48
C LEU A 32 12.61 -1.84 -1.20
N TYR A 33 13.02 -0.83 -0.43
CA TYR A 33 14.42 -0.62 -0.07
C TYR A 33 14.97 -1.71 0.86
N THR A 34 14.12 -2.28 1.73
CA THR A 34 14.47 -3.40 2.60
C THR A 34 14.50 -4.71 1.82
N PHE A 35 13.71 -4.82 0.75
CA PHE A 35 13.69 -6.00 -0.10
C PHE A 35 14.96 -6.18 -0.95
N PHE A 36 15.56 -5.11 -1.47
CA PHE A 36 16.68 -5.23 -2.42
C PHE A 36 17.87 -6.09 -1.93
N PRO A 37 18.34 -5.99 -0.69
CA PRO A 37 19.38 -6.89 -0.18
C PRO A 37 18.95 -8.35 -0.04
N LEU A 38 17.63 -8.64 -0.03
CA LEU A 38 17.05 -9.95 0.25
C LEU A 38 16.67 -10.74 -1.01
N VAL A 39 16.87 -10.18 -2.21
CA VAL A 39 16.54 -10.78 -3.51
C VAL A 39 17.06 -12.23 -3.64
N SER A 40 18.32 -12.46 -3.23
CA SER A 40 18.94 -13.79 -3.32
C SER A 40 18.33 -14.79 -2.33
N GLU A 41 17.95 -14.32 -1.13
CA GLU A 41 17.31 -15.16 -0.11
C GLU A 41 15.88 -15.53 -0.53
N LEU A 42 15.11 -14.61 -1.12
CA LEU A 42 13.79 -14.92 -1.69
C LEU A 42 13.90 -15.98 -2.78
N ALA A 43 14.84 -15.81 -3.72
CA ALA A 43 15.06 -16.77 -4.79
C ALA A 43 15.39 -18.17 -4.24
N LYS A 44 16.20 -18.25 -3.18
CA LYS A 44 16.58 -19.48 -2.49
C LYS A 44 15.40 -20.15 -1.75
N GLU A 45 14.58 -19.38 -1.04
CA GLU A 45 13.40 -19.91 -0.34
C GLU A 45 12.38 -20.49 -1.34
N ILE A 46 12.14 -19.78 -2.44
CA ILE A 46 11.29 -20.28 -3.52
C ILE A 46 11.92 -21.53 -4.15
N SER A 47 13.20 -21.47 -4.55
CA SER A 47 13.84 -22.59 -5.28
C SER A 47 13.81 -23.89 -4.48
N SER A 48 14.10 -23.81 -3.17
CA SER A 48 14.06 -24.97 -2.26
C SER A 48 12.64 -25.54 -2.06
N SER A 49 11.61 -24.70 -2.09
CA SER A 49 10.22 -25.10 -1.89
C SER A 49 9.60 -25.84 -3.08
N ILE A 50 10.09 -25.58 -4.29
CA ILE A 50 9.57 -26.17 -5.54
C ILE A 50 10.61 -27.02 -6.29
N LEU A 51 11.68 -27.43 -5.61
CA LEU A 51 12.72 -28.33 -6.12
C LEU A 51 13.39 -27.80 -7.41
N LEU A 52 13.65 -26.51 -7.46
CA LEU A 52 14.44 -25.87 -8.50
C LEU A 52 15.82 -25.48 -7.96
N ASP A 53 16.79 -25.39 -8.85
CA ASP A 53 18.07 -24.78 -8.53
C ASP A 53 17.92 -23.27 -8.35
N HIS A 54 18.80 -22.66 -7.55
CA HIS A 54 18.77 -21.22 -7.28
C HIS A 54 18.75 -20.38 -8.57
N GLY A 55 19.57 -20.75 -9.58
CA GLY A 55 19.63 -20.05 -10.87
C GLY A 55 18.39 -20.19 -11.75
N GLN A 56 17.45 -21.09 -11.40
CA GLN A 56 16.17 -21.24 -12.08
C GLN A 56 15.08 -20.34 -11.50
N VAL A 57 15.36 -19.61 -10.41
CA VAL A 57 14.45 -18.61 -9.84
C VAL A 57 15.03 -17.22 -10.06
N ARG A 58 14.48 -16.48 -11.02
CA ARG A 58 14.98 -15.16 -11.40
C ARG A 58 14.03 -14.07 -10.98
N ILE A 59 14.48 -13.21 -10.08
CA ILE A 59 13.79 -11.97 -9.74
C ILE A 59 14.00 -10.98 -10.90
N MET A 60 12.94 -10.67 -11.62
CA MET A 60 12.97 -9.82 -12.82
C MET A 60 12.87 -8.33 -12.47
N GLY A 61 12.16 -8.02 -11.39
CA GLY A 61 11.96 -6.66 -10.93
C GLY A 61 11.16 -6.63 -9.62
N ALA A 62 11.17 -5.47 -8.98
CA ALA A 62 10.34 -5.19 -7.83
C ALA A 62 9.94 -3.72 -7.83
N ASP A 63 8.72 -3.42 -7.36
CA ASP A 63 8.17 -2.07 -7.29
C ASP A 63 7.30 -1.91 -6.02
N SER A 64 7.12 -0.68 -5.58
CA SER A 64 6.13 -0.34 -4.55
C SER A 64 4.71 -0.50 -5.10
N VAL A 65 3.77 -1.00 -4.30
CA VAL A 65 2.38 -1.22 -4.76
C VAL A 65 1.71 0.09 -5.16
N THR A 66 1.87 1.13 -4.33
CA THR A 66 1.45 2.51 -4.58
C THR A 66 2.36 3.46 -3.82
N GLN A 67 2.37 4.75 -4.19
CA GLN A 67 3.13 5.78 -3.46
C GLN A 67 2.73 5.90 -1.97
N GLN A 68 1.54 5.45 -1.58
CA GLN A 68 1.07 5.44 -0.20
C GLN A 68 1.37 4.13 0.53
N GLN A 69 1.58 3.02 -0.18
CA GLN A 69 1.88 1.70 0.38
C GLN A 69 3.39 1.40 0.28
N LEU A 70 4.18 2.27 0.89
CA LEU A 70 5.66 2.16 0.91
C LEU A 70 6.16 0.93 1.68
N GLU A 71 5.30 0.31 2.49
CA GLU A 71 5.60 -0.89 3.28
C GLU A 71 5.28 -2.20 2.54
N LYS A 72 4.83 -2.14 1.28
CA LYS A 72 4.58 -3.32 0.45
C LYS A 72 5.35 -3.25 -0.86
N THR A 73 5.82 -4.41 -1.31
CA THR A 73 6.60 -4.56 -2.53
C THR A 73 6.01 -5.64 -3.42
N THR A 74 5.68 -5.28 -4.65
CA THR A 74 5.36 -6.23 -5.70
C THR A 74 6.65 -6.74 -6.33
N VAL A 75 6.80 -8.04 -6.52
CA VAL A 75 7.99 -8.69 -7.07
C VAL A 75 7.60 -9.58 -8.24
N LEU A 76 8.20 -9.34 -9.40
CA LEU A 76 8.05 -10.18 -10.60
C LEU A 76 9.14 -11.25 -10.64
N ILE A 77 8.72 -12.51 -10.77
CA ILE A 77 9.58 -13.68 -10.64
C ILE A 77 9.38 -14.58 -11.87
N ASN A 78 10.48 -14.96 -12.51
CA ASN A 78 10.49 -15.99 -13.54
C ASN A 78 11.06 -17.28 -12.95
N LEU A 79 10.27 -18.34 -12.97
CA LEU A 79 10.76 -19.71 -12.78
C LEU A 79 11.14 -20.26 -14.16
N VAL A 80 12.41 -20.59 -14.35
CA VAL A 80 12.99 -20.86 -15.65
C VAL A 80 13.34 -22.35 -15.77
N PRO A 81 12.81 -23.08 -16.75
CA PRO A 81 13.18 -24.48 -16.97
C PRO A 81 14.59 -24.59 -17.55
N ARG A 82 15.24 -25.74 -17.34
CA ARG A 82 16.53 -26.07 -17.99
C ARG A 82 16.35 -26.46 -19.46
N GLU A 83 15.20 -27.03 -19.79
CA GLU A 83 14.78 -27.36 -21.15
C GLU A 83 13.80 -26.32 -21.70
N LEU A 84 13.24 -26.55 -22.89
CA LEU A 84 12.33 -25.62 -23.56
C LEU A 84 11.11 -25.22 -22.70
N LYS A 85 10.60 -26.15 -21.90
CA LYS A 85 9.38 -26.03 -21.08
C LYS A 85 9.52 -26.88 -19.81
N PHE A 86 8.72 -26.59 -18.80
CA PHE A 86 8.52 -27.53 -17.69
C PHE A 86 7.66 -28.72 -18.14
N GLY A 87 7.87 -29.89 -17.53
CA GLY A 87 7.01 -31.06 -17.75
C GLY A 87 5.55 -30.78 -17.38
N GLU A 88 4.61 -31.41 -18.08
CA GLU A 88 3.17 -31.09 -18.08
C GLU A 88 2.53 -30.89 -16.70
N SER A 89 2.90 -31.70 -15.70
CA SER A 89 2.32 -31.63 -14.35
C SER A 89 2.97 -30.56 -13.44
N PHE A 90 4.18 -30.12 -13.76
CA PHE A 90 4.96 -29.23 -12.90
C PHE A 90 4.34 -27.83 -12.78
N PRO A 91 3.94 -27.14 -13.88
CA PRO A 91 3.29 -25.83 -13.79
C PRO A 91 2.04 -25.84 -12.90
N LEU A 92 1.18 -26.85 -13.01
CA LEU A 92 -0.04 -26.94 -12.20
C LEU A 92 0.27 -27.20 -10.72
N SER A 93 1.32 -27.98 -10.43
CA SER A 93 1.79 -28.19 -9.05
C SER A 93 2.29 -26.88 -8.44
N VAL A 94 3.12 -26.13 -9.16
CA VAL A 94 3.63 -24.81 -8.75
C VAL A 94 2.47 -23.82 -8.55
N TYR A 95 1.53 -23.76 -9.49
CA TYR A 95 0.33 -22.91 -9.37
C TYR A 95 -0.41 -23.17 -8.07
N LYS A 96 -0.72 -24.44 -7.76
CA LYS A 96 -1.42 -24.81 -6.52
C LYS A 96 -0.61 -24.43 -5.29
N LYS A 97 0.70 -24.68 -5.30
CA LYS A 97 1.59 -24.33 -4.18
C LYS A 97 1.60 -22.85 -3.87
N PHE A 98 1.67 -21.99 -4.88
CA PHE A 98 1.60 -20.54 -4.67
C PHE A 98 0.23 -20.14 -4.11
N TRP A 99 -0.87 -20.55 -4.73
CA TRP A 99 -2.22 -20.14 -4.32
C TRP A 99 -2.63 -20.68 -2.93
N HIS A 100 -2.15 -21.85 -2.55
CA HIS A 100 -2.37 -22.40 -1.20
C HIS A 100 -1.35 -21.91 -0.16
N LYS A 101 -0.45 -20.98 -0.53
CA LYS A 101 0.64 -20.50 0.31
C LYS A 101 1.54 -21.62 0.88
N GLU A 102 1.79 -22.67 0.10
CA GLU A 102 2.65 -23.80 0.46
C GLU A 102 4.15 -23.54 0.15
N ILE A 103 4.51 -22.30 -0.15
CA ILE A 103 5.89 -21.88 -0.41
C ILE A 103 6.32 -21.08 0.82
N PRO A 104 7.01 -21.70 1.80
CA PRO A 104 7.42 -21.01 3.01
C PRO A 104 8.41 -19.90 2.66
N ILE A 105 7.94 -18.66 2.80
CA ILE A 105 8.76 -17.45 2.75
C ILE A 105 8.91 -16.93 4.18
N LYS A 106 10.13 -16.64 4.63
CA LYS A 106 10.37 -16.21 6.01
C LYS A 106 9.70 -14.86 6.28
N SER A 107 8.63 -14.87 7.07
CA SER A 107 7.89 -13.66 7.43
C SER A 107 8.72 -12.64 8.21
N SER A 108 9.76 -13.07 8.93
CA SER A 108 10.70 -12.18 9.61
C SER A 108 11.53 -11.32 8.64
N LEU A 109 11.66 -11.73 7.38
CA LEU A 109 12.42 -11.03 6.35
C LEU A 109 11.50 -10.31 5.35
N PHE A 110 10.37 -10.93 5.00
CA PHE A 110 9.52 -10.48 3.89
C PHE A 110 8.10 -10.08 4.30
N GLY A 111 7.70 -10.26 5.56
CA GLY A 111 6.31 -10.14 6.00
C GLY A 111 5.43 -11.29 5.48
N ASP A 112 4.10 -11.13 5.56
CA ASP A 112 3.21 -12.01 4.80
C ASP A 112 3.33 -11.70 3.30
N TYR A 113 2.88 -12.61 2.46
CA TYR A 113 2.83 -12.41 1.03
C TYR A 113 1.46 -12.74 0.45
N GLU A 114 1.08 -11.98 -0.56
CA GLU A 114 -0.10 -12.25 -1.39
C GLU A 114 0.36 -12.67 -2.78
N VAL A 115 -0.31 -13.65 -3.37
CA VAL A 115 -0.08 -14.05 -4.76
C VAL A 115 -0.99 -13.21 -5.64
N LEU A 116 -0.39 -12.44 -6.56
CA LEU A 116 -1.13 -11.57 -7.48
C LEU A 116 -1.48 -12.35 -8.75
N TYR A 117 -0.51 -13.06 -9.31
CA TYR A 117 -0.77 -14.05 -10.36
C TYR A 117 0.29 -15.13 -10.44
N VAL A 118 -0.11 -16.26 -11.05
CA VAL A 118 0.80 -17.30 -11.54
C VAL A 118 0.39 -17.61 -12.98
N HIS A 119 1.26 -17.29 -13.92
CA HIS A 119 0.98 -17.37 -15.35
C HIS A 119 1.93 -18.35 -16.06
N TYR A 120 1.34 -19.28 -16.79
CA TYR A 120 2.00 -20.21 -17.70
C TYR A 120 0.95 -20.76 -18.68
N PRO A 121 1.31 -21.05 -19.94
CA PRO A 121 0.35 -21.59 -20.92
C PRO A 121 -0.36 -22.84 -20.39
N GLY A 122 -1.70 -22.85 -20.47
CA GLY A 122 -2.53 -23.97 -20.03
C GLY A 122 -2.91 -23.98 -18.54
N LEU A 123 -2.43 -23.00 -17.75
CA LEU A 123 -2.90 -22.82 -16.37
C LEU A 123 -4.29 -22.16 -16.32
N PRO A 124 -5.09 -22.42 -15.28
CA PRO A 124 -6.32 -21.68 -15.03
C PRO A 124 -6.02 -20.20 -14.76
N PRO A 125 -6.97 -19.29 -15.06
CA PRO A 125 -6.79 -17.87 -14.79
C PRO A 125 -6.60 -17.60 -13.30
N SER A 126 -5.86 -16.56 -12.96
CA SER A 126 -5.74 -16.09 -11.57
C SER A 126 -7.11 -15.69 -11.03
N PRO A 127 -7.47 -16.06 -9.79
CA PRO A 127 -8.67 -15.56 -9.14
C PRO A 127 -8.67 -14.02 -9.10
N PRO A 128 -9.86 -13.38 -9.12
CA PRO A 128 -9.96 -11.93 -9.08
C PRO A 128 -9.29 -11.39 -7.81
N SER A 129 -8.37 -10.45 -7.99
CA SER A 129 -7.69 -9.77 -6.89
C SER A 129 -8.67 -9.00 -6.01
N SER A 130 -8.39 -8.94 -4.70
CA SER A 130 -9.22 -8.24 -3.73
C SER A 130 -9.32 -6.74 -4.06
N PRO A 131 -10.50 -6.10 -3.90
CA PRO A 131 -10.69 -4.68 -4.20
C PRO A 131 -9.90 -3.83 -3.20
N GLY A 132 -8.67 -3.49 -3.56
CA GLY A 132 -7.73 -2.72 -2.74
C GLY A 132 -6.33 -2.63 -3.33
N ILE A 133 -5.96 -3.54 -4.24
CA ILE A 133 -4.70 -3.51 -4.98
C ILE A 133 -5.02 -3.22 -6.45
N SER A 134 -5.07 -1.93 -6.80
CA SER A 134 -5.04 -1.50 -8.21
C SER A 134 -3.59 -1.48 -8.66
N ILE A 135 -3.11 -2.57 -9.25
CA ILE A 135 -1.76 -2.64 -9.82
C ILE A 135 -1.78 -1.85 -11.12
N SER A 136 -1.31 -0.61 -11.07
CA SER A 136 -0.89 0.14 -12.25
C SER A 136 0.55 -0.26 -12.58
N GLY A 137 0.72 -1.44 -13.15
CA GLY A 137 2.03 -1.98 -13.52
C GLY A 137 1.86 -3.30 -14.26
N SER A 138 2.02 -3.23 -15.58
CA SER A 138 2.10 -4.36 -16.53
C SER A 138 1.23 -5.59 -16.22
N MET A 139 0.01 -5.60 -16.74
CA MET A 139 -0.62 -6.88 -17.07
C MET A 139 0.23 -7.54 -18.17
N PRO A 140 0.86 -8.70 -17.94
CA PRO A 140 1.58 -9.37 -19.01
C PRO A 140 0.52 -9.96 -19.95
N TYR A 141 0.54 -9.53 -21.21
CA TYR A 141 -0.37 -9.92 -22.30
C TYR A 141 -1.77 -9.31 -22.29
N SER A 142 -1.87 -8.02 -22.60
CA SER A 142 -3.05 -7.50 -23.30
C SER A 142 -2.93 -7.83 -24.80
N GLY A 143 -3.22 -9.09 -25.13
CA GLY A 143 -3.39 -9.54 -26.50
C GLY A 143 -4.68 -8.98 -27.06
N ASN A 144 -4.57 -8.09 -28.05
CA ASN A 144 -5.66 -7.53 -28.83
C ASN A 144 -6.65 -8.61 -29.32
N GLN A 145 -7.76 -8.79 -28.63
CA GLN A 145 -8.96 -9.43 -29.17
C GLN A 145 -10.17 -8.55 -28.89
N SER A 146 -10.47 -7.72 -29.88
CA SER A 146 -11.79 -7.15 -30.08
C SER A 146 -12.81 -8.30 -30.21
N ASN A 147 -13.63 -8.51 -29.18
CA ASN A 147 -15.07 -8.71 -29.28
C ASN A 147 -15.65 -8.88 -27.88
N GLY A 148 -16.48 -7.92 -27.49
CA GLY A 148 -17.15 -7.90 -26.20
C GLY A 148 -18.11 -9.06 -26.03
N GLN A 149 -17.87 -9.88 -25.02
CA GLN A 149 -18.96 -10.51 -24.29
C GLN A 149 -18.68 -10.35 -22.80
N ILE A 150 -19.26 -9.28 -22.25
CA ILE A 150 -19.38 -9.04 -20.82
C ILE A 150 -20.24 -10.19 -20.27
N ILE A 151 -19.60 -11.22 -19.73
CA ILE A 151 -20.28 -12.24 -18.94
C ILE A 151 -20.64 -11.56 -17.62
N LYS A 152 -21.90 -11.11 -17.50
CA LYS A 152 -22.49 -10.63 -16.24
C LYS A 152 -22.47 -11.78 -15.23
N PRO A 153 -21.79 -11.67 -14.08
CA PRO A 153 -22.05 -12.60 -12.99
C PRO A 153 -23.43 -12.29 -12.39
N LEU A 154 -24.23 -13.33 -12.21
CA LEU A 154 -25.52 -13.30 -11.52
C LEU A 154 -25.37 -12.59 -10.17
N GLY A 155 -26.09 -11.47 -10.03
CA GLY A 155 -26.13 -10.70 -8.80
C GLY A 155 -26.86 -11.46 -7.70
N VAL A 156 -26.11 -12.11 -6.82
CA VAL A 156 -26.60 -12.48 -5.48
C VAL A 156 -26.51 -11.24 -4.60
N LYS A 157 -27.67 -10.80 -4.12
CA LYS A 157 -27.84 -9.62 -3.26
C LYS A 157 -27.36 -9.98 -1.85
N ILE A 158 -26.08 -9.77 -1.57
CA ILE A 158 -25.54 -9.85 -0.21
C ILE A 158 -25.82 -8.52 0.49
N PRO A 159 -26.53 -8.48 1.64
CA PRO A 159 -26.67 -7.24 2.40
C PRO A 159 -25.30 -6.84 2.97
N LYS A 160 -24.68 -5.81 2.38
CA LYS A 160 -23.46 -5.18 2.90
C LYS A 160 -23.80 -4.45 4.20
N GLN A 161 -23.58 -5.10 5.34
CA GLN A 161 -23.69 -4.47 6.66
C GLN A 161 -22.48 -3.56 6.95
N ALA A 162 -22.77 -2.26 7.04
CA ALA A 162 -22.42 -1.39 8.16
C ALA A 162 -20.94 -1.10 8.54
N LYS A 163 -19.92 -1.39 7.72
CA LYS A 163 -18.54 -0.94 8.03
C LYS A 163 -18.13 0.40 7.41
N TYR A 164 -18.66 0.76 6.24
CA TYR A 164 -18.32 2.03 5.58
C TYR A 164 -18.94 3.26 6.27
N GLY A 165 -20.08 3.08 6.93
CA GLY A 165 -20.76 4.14 7.69
C GLY A 165 -20.05 4.52 9.00
N ALA A 166 -19.31 3.59 9.62
CA ALA A 166 -18.62 3.86 10.88
C ALA A 166 -17.39 4.74 10.68
N ILE A 167 -16.59 4.48 9.64
CA ILE A 167 -15.39 5.28 9.33
C ILE A 167 -15.79 6.69 8.87
N ALA A 168 -16.80 6.81 8.01
CA ALA A 168 -17.32 8.11 7.59
C ALA A 168 -17.89 8.95 8.76
N ARG A 169 -18.56 8.31 9.72
CA ARG A 169 -19.07 8.99 10.92
C ARG A 169 -17.96 9.48 11.84
N ILE A 170 -16.88 8.71 12.00
CA ILE A 170 -15.73 9.12 12.82
C ILE A 170 -15.03 10.33 12.18
N THR A 171 -14.80 10.34 10.87
CA THR A 171 -14.17 11.48 10.19
C THR A 171 -15.02 12.76 10.30
N ILE A 172 -16.34 12.66 10.14
CA ILE A 172 -17.23 13.83 10.28
C ILE A 172 -17.22 14.35 11.73
N ALA A 173 -17.24 13.46 12.74
CA ALA A 173 -17.23 13.86 14.14
C ALA A 173 -15.94 14.59 14.55
N VAL A 174 -14.77 14.15 14.06
CA VAL A 174 -13.48 14.78 14.38
C VAL A 174 -13.37 16.19 13.80
N VAL A 175 -13.84 16.40 12.56
CA VAL A 175 -13.81 17.72 11.91
C VAL A 175 -14.68 18.73 12.66
N VAL A 176 -15.88 18.32 13.10
CA VAL A 176 -16.80 19.20 13.84
C VAL A 176 -16.25 19.55 15.23
N LEU A 177 -15.72 18.58 15.98
CA LEU A 177 -15.15 18.83 17.31
C LEU A 177 -13.94 19.77 17.25
N SER A 178 -13.08 19.62 16.23
CA SER A 178 -11.90 20.46 16.07
C SER A 178 -12.28 21.91 15.74
N SER A 179 -13.29 22.11 14.88
CA SER A 179 -13.72 23.46 14.53
C SER A 179 -14.42 24.19 15.68
N PHE A 180 -15.17 23.49 16.51
CA PHE A 180 -15.86 24.12 17.64
C PHE A 180 -14.88 24.56 18.73
N SER A 181 -13.88 23.71 19.02
CA SER A 181 -12.88 23.97 20.06
C SER A 181 -12.02 25.21 19.74
N THR A 182 -11.64 25.41 18.48
CA THR A 182 -10.87 26.58 18.06
C THR A 182 -11.68 27.87 18.13
N LEU A 183 -12.97 27.84 17.76
CA LEU A 183 -13.86 29.01 17.84
C LEU A 183 -14.07 29.47 19.29
N VAL A 184 -14.27 28.54 20.22
CA VAL A 184 -14.44 28.85 21.65
C VAL A 184 -13.16 29.49 22.22
N LEU A 185 -11.98 28.92 21.89
CA LEU A 185 -10.70 29.48 22.33
C LEU A 185 -10.49 30.91 21.80
N CYS A 186 -10.78 31.13 20.51
CA CYS A 186 -10.71 32.46 19.90
C CYS A 186 -11.67 33.47 20.56
N ALA A 187 -12.90 33.07 20.86
CA ALA A 187 -13.89 33.93 21.51
C ALA A 187 -13.45 34.34 22.93
N VAL A 188 -12.92 33.41 23.72
CA VAL A 188 -12.40 33.69 25.07
C VAL A 188 -11.24 34.69 25.00
N ILE A 189 -10.30 34.52 24.07
CA ILE A 189 -9.17 35.43 23.89
C ILE A 189 -9.66 36.84 23.51
N ILE A 190 -10.62 36.95 22.59
CA ILE A 190 -11.19 38.25 22.17
C ILE A 190 -11.90 38.94 23.35
N LEU A 191 -12.67 38.20 24.16
CA LEU A 191 -13.34 38.74 25.34
C LEU A 191 -12.35 39.20 26.40
N LEU A 192 -11.27 38.46 26.64
CA LEU A 192 -10.19 38.87 27.54
C LEU A 192 -9.48 40.13 27.04
N LEU A 193 -9.22 40.23 25.74
CA LEU A 193 -8.64 41.45 25.14
C LEU A 193 -9.60 42.64 25.25
N LYS A 194 -10.92 42.44 25.01
CA LYS A 194 -11.92 43.50 25.19
C LYS A 194 -12.02 43.92 26.66
N HIS A 195 -11.99 42.98 27.60
CA HIS A 195 -12.06 43.29 29.04
C HIS A 195 -10.77 43.94 29.57
N LYS A 196 -9.60 43.59 29.00
CA LYS A 196 -8.32 44.26 29.30
C LYS A 196 -8.24 45.67 28.70
N LEU A 197 -8.93 45.91 27.58
CA LEU A 197 -9.05 47.23 26.96
C LEU A 197 -10.14 48.10 27.60
N HIS A 198 -11.09 47.50 28.32
CA HIS A 198 -12.30 48.16 28.84
C HIS A 198 -12.46 48.03 30.35
N GLY A 199 -11.41 48.34 31.12
CA GLY A 199 -11.55 48.61 32.55
C GLY A 199 -10.46 49.54 33.09
N PRO A 200 -10.78 50.52 33.95
CA PRO A 200 -11.92 51.43 33.94
C PRO A 200 -11.49 52.88 33.60
N LEU A 201 -12.29 53.58 32.80
CA LEU A 201 -12.28 55.04 32.72
C LEU A 201 -12.91 55.59 34.01
N SER A 202 -12.08 56.05 34.95
CA SER A 202 -12.56 56.89 36.05
C SER A 202 -12.66 58.34 35.57
N LYS A 203 -13.88 58.76 35.23
CA LYS A 203 -14.36 60.16 35.17
C LYS A 203 -15.47 60.25 36.22
N ASP A 204 -15.68 61.29 37.02
CA ASP A 204 -15.13 62.64 37.10
C ASP A 204 -15.54 63.20 38.48
N GLY A 205 -14.90 64.25 38.99
CA GLY A 205 -15.24 64.84 40.29
C GLY A 205 -14.55 66.16 40.56
N HIS A 206 -15.09 67.22 39.97
CA HIS A 206 -14.65 68.61 40.02
C HIS A 206 -14.89 69.29 41.39
N LEU A 207 -14.05 70.30 41.69
CA LEU A 207 -14.17 71.46 42.61
C LEU A 207 -13.47 71.40 44.00
N HIS A 208 -12.52 72.33 44.14
CA HIS A 208 -11.83 72.81 45.35
C HIS A 208 -12.79 73.33 46.45
N PRO A 209 -12.34 73.40 47.72
CA PRO A 209 -11.90 74.70 48.23
C PRO A 209 -10.59 74.69 49.06
N LEU A 210 -10.01 75.89 49.07
CA LEU A 210 -8.79 76.38 49.68
C LEU A 210 -8.90 76.65 51.19
N ALA A 211 -7.73 76.60 51.86
CA ALA A 211 -7.31 77.12 53.18
C ALA A 211 -7.37 76.10 54.34
N LYS A 212 -6.35 75.96 55.21
CA LYS A 212 -5.53 77.00 55.87
C LYS A 212 -4.33 76.35 56.60
N PRO A 213 -3.15 77.00 56.75
CA PRO A 213 -2.27 76.72 57.88
C PRO A 213 -2.42 77.79 58.97
N SER A 214 -2.32 77.31 60.21
CA SER A 214 -2.18 78.09 61.44
C SER A 214 -0.78 78.69 61.54
N GLY A 215 -0.69 79.96 61.96
CA GLY A 215 0.55 80.63 62.38
C GLY A 215 0.22 81.96 63.05
N SER A 216 0.48 82.05 64.36
CA SER A 216 0.35 83.23 65.21
C SER A 216 1.71 83.91 65.43
N GLU A 217 1.64 85.13 65.97
CA GLU A 217 2.70 85.97 66.57
C GLU A 217 3.42 86.98 65.68
N GLY A 218 3.26 88.26 66.04
CA GLY A 218 4.01 89.41 65.53
C GLY A 218 3.17 90.65 65.30
#